data_AF-A0A1Y4HE71-F1
#
_entry.id   AF-A0A1Y4HE71-F1
#
_cell.length_a   1.000
_cell.length_b   1.000
_cell.length_c   1.000
_cell.angle_alpha   90.00
_cell.angle_beta   90.00
_cell.angle_gamma   90.00
#
_symmetry.space_group_name_H-M   'P 1'
#
loop_
_entity.id
_entity.type
_entity.pdbx_description
1 polymer ?
#
loop_
_entity_poly.entity_id
_entity_poly.type
_entity_poly.pdbx_seq_one_letter_code
_entity_poly.pdbx_strand_id
1 'polypeptide(L)'
;MIFEYSELKQYVEEDFNRFYEMGFSEKQIFPAVLNEYEHGEDFCLLENICIHISLVLNYMKKNLKCDEIVNELEKLLSGDIEDKLETELGNEYAKFTVDLSIIRNGGGCGIQKT
;
A
#
# COMPACT_ATOMS: atom_id res chain seq x y z
N MET A 1 -10.94 1.81 10.16
CA MET A 1 -9.58 2.38 10.25
C MET A 1 -9.52 3.31 11.45
N ILE A 2 -8.68 2.97 12.42
CA ILE A 2 -8.48 3.74 13.66
C ILE A 2 -7.54 4.94 13.40
N PHE A 3 -6.61 4.78 12.46
CA PHE A 3 -5.57 5.76 12.13
C PHE A 3 -5.99 6.71 11.00
N GLU A 4 -5.37 7.89 10.92
CA GLU A 4 -5.37 8.67 9.68
C GLU A 4 -4.48 8.00 8.62
N TYR A 5 -4.72 8.30 7.34
CA TYR A 5 -3.94 7.73 6.24
C TYR A 5 -2.43 7.96 6.38
N SER A 6 -2.03 9.19 6.71
CA SER A 6 -0.62 9.54 6.90
C SER A 6 0.01 8.78 8.08
N GLU A 7 -0.74 8.55 9.16
CA GLU A 7 -0.25 7.81 10.32
C GLU A 7 -0.07 6.33 9.98
N LEU A 8 -1.06 5.70 9.36
CA LEU A 8 -0.99 4.32 8.90
C LEU A 8 0.19 4.12 7.95
N LYS A 9 0.40 5.05 7.01
CA LYS A 9 1.53 5.01 6.08
C LYS A 9 2.88 5.03 6.80
N GLN A 10 3.02 5.82 7.87
CA GLN A 10 4.23 5.85 8.68
C GLN A 10 4.46 4.49 9.37
N TYR A 11 3.44 3.92 10.01
CA TYR A 11 3.57 2.61 10.67
C TYR A 11 3.93 1.50 9.68
N VAL A 12 3.30 1.49 8.50
CA VAL A 12 3.61 0.53 7.44
C VAL A 12 5.05 0.69 6.92
N GLU A 13 5.57 1.92 6.83
CA GLU A 13 6.98 2.16 6.48
C GLU A 13 7.94 1.66 7.56
N GLU A 14 7.61 1.86 8.84
CA GLU A 14 8.40 1.38 9.98
C GLU A 14 8.46 -0.17 9.98
N ASP A 15 7.32 -0.85 9.83
CA ASP A 15 7.26 -2.31 9.77
C ASP A 15 7.96 -2.88 8.54
N PHE A 16 7.76 -2.25 7.37
CA PHE A 16 8.45 -2.62 6.14
C PHE A 16 9.98 -2.57 6.32
N ASN A 17 10.50 -1.45 6.86
CA ASN A 17 11.94 -1.31 7.08
C ASN A 17 12.45 -2.30 8.11
N ARG A 18 11.71 -2.53 9.21
CA ARG A 18 12.02 -3.55 10.22
C ARG A 18 12.21 -4.93 9.57
N PHE A 19 11.26 -5.36 8.76
CA PHE A 19 11.33 -6.66 8.09
C PHE A 19 12.41 -6.74 7.03
N TYR A 20 12.63 -5.66 6.27
CA TYR A 20 13.73 -5.56 5.31
C TYR A 20 15.10 -5.71 6.00
N GLU A 21 15.31 -5.02 7.13
CA GLU A 21 16.54 -5.08 7.93
C GLU A 21 16.76 -6.44 8.60
N MET A 22 15.69 -7.15 8.93
CA MET A 22 15.74 -8.54 9.41
C MET A 22 16.15 -9.55 8.31
N GLY A 23 16.30 -9.11 7.07
CA GLY A 23 16.72 -9.94 5.95
C GLY A 23 15.58 -10.73 5.30
N PHE A 24 14.32 -10.34 5.52
CA PHE A 24 13.21 -10.93 4.77
C PHE A 24 13.35 -10.63 3.27
N SER A 25 13.02 -11.64 2.45
CA SER A 25 12.97 -11.46 0.99
C SER A 25 11.76 -10.63 0.57
N GLU A 26 11.81 -10.09 -0.65
CA GLU A 26 10.70 -9.34 -1.27
C GLU A 26 9.36 -10.09 -1.16
N LYS A 27 9.36 -11.41 -1.32
CA LYS A 27 8.12 -12.23 -1.23
C LYS A 27 7.62 -12.44 0.20
N GLN A 28 8.47 -12.21 1.20
CA GLN A 28 8.14 -12.40 2.61
C GLN A 28 7.71 -11.09 3.28
N ILE A 29 8.22 -9.94 2.82
CA ILE A 29 7.94 -8.66 3.46
C ILE A 29 6.45 -8.31 3.36
N PHE A 30 5.83 -8.48 2.19
CA PHE A 30 4.40 -8.17 2.02
C PHE A 30 3.49 -8.93 3.00
N PRO A 31 3.51 -10.29 3.05
CA PRO A 31 2.67 -11.02 4.00
C PRO A 31 3.07 -10.76 5.45
N ALA A 32 4.35 -10.51 5.75
CA ALA A 32 4.78 -10.19 7.10
C ALA A 32 4.21 -8.85 7.59
N VAL A 33 4.24 -7.81 6.76
CA VAL A 33 3.62 -6.51 7.10
C VAL A 33 2.12 -6.66 7.23
N LEU A 34 1.44 -7.28 6.26
CA LEU A 34 -0.02 -7.41 6.30
C LEU A 34 -0.49 -8.17 7.56
N ASN A 35 0.25 -9.19 7.99
CA ASN A 35 -0.04 -9.96 9.19
C ASN A 35 -0.02 -9.13 10.49
N GLU A 36 0.68 -7.98 10.53
CA GLU A 36 0.65 -7.09 11.70
C GLU A 36 -0.70 -6.36 11.85
N TYR A 37 -1.48 -6.23 10.76
CA TYR A 37 -2.71 -5.44 10.72
C TYR A 37 -3.98 -6.28 10.54
N GLU A 38 -3.92 -7.37 9.76
CA GLU A 38 -5.11 -8.11 9.29
C GLU A 38 -5.93 -8.77 10.41
N HIS A 39 -5.33 -8.97 11.59
CA HIS A 39 -5.97 -9.57 12.77
C HIS A 39 -6.55 -8.53 13.75
N GLY A 40 -6.44 -7.22 13.44
CA GLY A 40 -7.03 -6.16 14.24
C GLY A 40 -8.57 -6.19 14.18
N GLU A 41 -9.23 -5.95 15.32
CA GLU A 41 -10.70 -5.98 15.42
C GLU A 41 -11.39 -4.99 14.46
N ASP A 42 -10.71 -3.89 14.11
CA ASP A 42 -11.21 -2.83 13.24
C ASP A 42 -10.64 -2.87 11.81
N PHE A 43 -9.95 -3.96 11.43
CA PHE A 43 -9.36 -4.10 10.10
C PHE A 43 -10.46 -4.06 9.04
N CYS A 44 -10.41 -3.05 8.18
CA CYS A 44 -11.42 -2.81 7.14
C CYS A 44 -10.81 -2.72 5.74
N LEU A 45 -11.68 -2.72 4.72
CA LEU A 45 -11.25 -2.63 3.32
C LEU A 45 -10.42 -1.37 3.04
N LEU A 46 -10.82 -0.21 3.59
CA LEU A 46 -10.06 1.05 3.45
C LEU A 46 -8.64 0.89 4.00
N GLU A 47 -8.51 0.37 5.21
CA GLU A 47 -7.21 0.14 5.86
C GLU A 47 -6.34 -0.81 5.05
N ASN A 48 -6.93 -1.88 4.53
CA ASN A 48 -6.26 -2.83 3.64
C ASN A 48 -5.70 -2.13 2.38
N ILE A 49 -6.50 -1.27 1.73
CA ILE A 49 -6.07 -0.52 0.54
C ILE A 49 -4.94 0.45 0.89
N CYS A 50 -5.05 1.17 2.00
CA CYS A 50 -4.02 2.09 2.46
C CYS A 50 -2.68 1.39 2.75
N ILE A 51 -2.72 0.19 3.34
CA ILE A 51 -1.54 -0.67 3.56
C ILE A 51 -0.94 -1.10 2.21
N HIS A 52 -1.76 -1.54 1.25
CA HIS A 52 -1.29 -1.94 -0.08
C HIS A 52 -0.59 -0.79 -0.82
N ILE A 53 -1.19 0.41 -0.83
CA ILE A 53 -0.57 1.60 -1.43
C ILE A 53 0.78 1.89 -0.76
N SER A 54 0.81 1.91 0.56
CA SER A 54 2.03 2.20 1.33
C SER A 54 3.13 1.17 1.05
N LEU A 55 2.78 -0.12 0.97
CA LEU A 55 3.71 -1.19 0.61
C LEU A 55 4.24 -1.02 -0.81
N VAL A 56 3.39 -0.78 -1.81
CA VAL A 56 3.85 -0.56 -3.19
C VAL A 56 4.85 0.60 -3.24
N LEU A 57 4.57 1.72 -2.59
CA LEU A 57 5.49 2.87 -2.55
C LEU A 57 6.84 2.52 -1.90
N ASN A 58 6.83 1.75 -0.82
CA ASN A 58 8.05 1.29 -0.16
C ASN A 58 8.88 0.35 -1.04
N TYR A 59 8.22 -0.56 -1.76
CA TYR A 59 8.89 -1.44 -2.74
C TYR A 59 9.52 -0.63 -3.87
N MET A 60 8.77 0.33 -4.44
CA MET A 60 9.30 1.22 -5.49
C MET A 60 10.50 2.03 -4.99
N LYS A 61 10.44 2.58 -3.77
CA LYS A 61 11.54 3.32 -3.12
C LYS A 61 12.80 2.47 -2.94
N LYS A 62 12.65 1.16 -2.72
CA LYS A 62 13.75 0.20 -2.58
C LYS A 62 14.11 -0.52 -3.90
N ASN A 63 13.46 -0.17 -5.02
CA ASN A 63 13.64 -0.81 -6.31
C ASN A 63 13.37 -2.33 -6.30
N LEU A 64 12.35 -2.76 -5.53
CA LEU A 64 11.89 -4.14 -5.41
C LEU A 64 10.70 -4.39 -6.35
N LYS A 65 10.46 -5.66 -6.69
CA LYS A 65 9.31 -6.01 -7.56
C LYS A 65 8.00 -5.97 -6.77
N CYS A 66 7.03 -5.22 -7.25
CA CYS A 66 5.72 -5.06 -6.60
C CYS A 66 4.51 -5.40 -7.50
N ASP A 67 4.72 -6.03 -8.66
CA ASP A 67 3.65 -6.31 -9.64
C ASP A 67 2.49 -7.11 -9.03
N GLU A 68 2.79 -8.08 -8.16
CA GLU A 68 1.78 -8.88 -7.47
C GLU A 68 0.91 -8.02 -6.54
N ILE A 69 1.54 -7.12 -5.77
CA ILE A 69 0.86 -6.21 -4.83
C ILE A 69 0.00 -5.20 -5.59
N VAL A 70 0.51 -4.68 -6.72
CA VAL A 70 -0.25 -3.76 -7.59
C VAL A 70 -1.48 -4.47 -8.17
N ASN A 71 -1.33 -5.71 -8.63
CA ASN A 71 -2.47 -6.49 -9.13
C ASN A 71 -3.52 -6.78 -8.05
N GLU A 72 -3.11 -6.96 -6.80
CA GLU A 72 -4.03 -7.09 -5.66
C GLU A 72 -4.73 -5.76 -5.35
N LEU A 73 -3.98 -4.66 -5.33
CA LEU A 73 -4.51 -3.31 -5.14
C LEU A 73 -5.58 -2.96 -6.19
N GLU A 74 -5.33 -3.24 -7.48
CA GLU A 74 -6.30 -2.98 -8.55
C GLU A 74 -7.58 -3.81 -8.39
N LYS A 75 -7.49 -5.03 -7.85
CA LYS A 75 -8.69 -5.82 -7.51
C LYS A 75 -9.45 -5.21 -6.34
N LEU A 76 -8.75 -4.74 -5.31
CA LEU A 76 -9.37 -4.06 -4.16
C LEU A 76 -10.07 -2.76 -4.58
N LEU A 77 -9.50 -2.03 -5.53
CA LEU A 77 -10.05 -0.79 -6.08
C LEU A 77 -11.16 -1.01 -7.12
N SER A 78 -11.46 -2.25 -7.50
CA SER A 78 -12.45 -2.54 -8.54
C SER A 78 -13.89 -2.24 -8.07
N GLY A 79 -14.70 -1.66 -8.97
CA GLY A 79 -16.09 -1.26 -8.69
C GLY A 79 -16.23 0.18 -8.18
N ASP A 80 -17.39 0.51 -7.61
CA ASP A 80 -17.73 1.87 -7.16
C ASP A 80 -17.19 2.17 -5.74
N ILE A 81 -15.92 1.86 -5.50
CA ILE A 81 -15.31 2.02 -4.17
C ILE A 81 -14.66 3.39 -4.00
N GLU A 82 -14.21 4.03 -5.08
CA GLU A 82 -13.44 5.28 -5.01
C GLU A 82 -14.24 6.41 -4.33
N ASP A 83 -15.54 6.53 -4.61
CA ASP A 83 -16.43 7.51 -3.97
C ASP A 83 -16.55 7.27 -2.44
N LYS A 84 -16.49 6.01 -2.01
CA LYS A 84 -16.49 5.65 -0.58
C LYS A 84 -15.17 6.03 0.08
N LEU A 85 -14.05 5.81 -0.62
CA LEU A 85 -12.73 6.17 -0.12
C LEU A 85 -12.61 7.69 0.09
N GLU A 86 -13.15 8.52 -0.81
CA GLU A 86 -13.18 9.97 -0.63
C GLU A 86 -13.94 10.37 0.64
N THR A 87 -15.11 9.77 0.85
CA THR A 87 -15.94 10.04 2.02
C THR A 87 -15.26 9.63 3.33
N GLU A 88 -14.64 8.44 3.36
CA GLU A 88 -14.02 7.89 4.57
C GLU A 88 -12.67 8.55 4.91
N LEU A 89 -11.88 8.92 3.89
CA LEU A 89 -10.56 9.56 4.09
C LEU A 89 -10.66 11.07 4.36
N GLY A 90 -11.72 11.73 3.90
CA GLY A 90 -11.93 13.16 4.09
C GLY A 90 -10.72 13.97 3.63
N ASN A 91 -10.10 14.72 4.57
CA ASN A 91 -8.97 15.59 4.27
C ASN A 91 -7.72 14.83 3.78
N GLU A 92 -7.59 13.56 4.13
CA GLU A 92 -6.45 12.73 3.74
C GLU A 92 -6.59 12.18 2.32
N TYR A 93 -7.77 12.29 1.70
CA TYR A 93 -8.04 11.79 0.35
C TYR A 93 -7.12 12.41 -0.71
N ALA A 94 -6.74 13.69 -0.53
CA ALA A 94 -5.81 14.35 -1.43
C ALA A 94 -4.41 13.70 -1.43
N LYS A 95 -3.94 13.21 -0.28
CA LYS A 95 -2.65 12.51 -0.18
C LYS A 95 -2.76 11.10 -0.77
N PHE A 96 -3.85 10.42 -0.44
CA PHE A 96 -4.18 9.10 -0.99
C PHE A 96 -4.18 9.11 -2.52
N THR A 97 -4.85 10.08 -3.15
CA THR A 97 -4.94 10.17 -4.62
C THR A 97 -3.60 10.48 -5.27
N VAL A 98 -2.75 11.31 -4.64
CA VAL A 98 -1.37 11.54 -5.09
C VAL A 98 -0.59 10.23 -5.08
N ASP A 99 -0.61 9.50 -3.98
CA ASP A 99 0.09 8.23 -3.83
C ASP A 99 -0.42 7.17 -4.82
N LEU A 100 -1.73 7.05 -4.99
CA LEU A 100 -2.34 6.17 -5.98
C LEU A 100 -1.95 6.56 -7.42
N SER A 101 -1.85 7.86 -7.71
CA SER A 101 -1.40 8.33 -9.04
C SER A 101 0.06 7.98 -9.31
N ILE A 102 0.93 7.98 -8.29
CA ILE A 102 2.32 7.54 -8.43
C ILE A 102 2.37 6.07 -8.82
N ILE A 103 1.53 5.24 -8.19
CA ILE A 103 1.45 3.80 -8.49
C ILE A 103 0.93 3.58 -9.91
N ARG A 104 -0.17 4.24 -10.31
CA ARG A 104 -0.76 4.10 -11.65
C ARG A 104 0.18 4.57 -12.76
N ASN A 105 0.92 5.65 -12.53
CA ASN A 105 1.88 6.20 -13.51
C ASN A 105 3.25 5.49 -13.47
N GLY A 106 3.63 4.94 -12.32
CA GLY A 106 4.88 4.21 -12.11
C GLY A 106 4.76 2.70 -12.34
N GLY A 107 3.54 2.17 -12.45
CA GLY A 107 3.21 0.78 -12.82
C GLY A 107 3.68 0.37 -14.23
N GLY A 108 4.29 1.30 -14.98
CA GLY A 108 5.24 1.02 -16.04
C GLY A 108 6.62 0.57 -15.55
N CYS A 109 6.71 -0.15 -14.42
CA CYS A 109 7.95 -0.78 -13.95
C CYS A 109 8.29 -1.99 -14.83
N GLY A 110 8.58 -1.69 -16.09
CA GLY A 110 8.71 -2.60 -17.22
C GLY A 110 8.96 -1.86 -18.53
N ILE A 111 9.53 -0.65 -18.54
CA ILE A 111 10.16 -0.15 -19.76
C ILE A 111 11.58 -0.69 -19.79
N GLN A 112 11.72 -1.88 -20.41
CA GLN A 112 12.98 -2.30 -21.02
C GLN A 112 13.53 -1.14 -21.85
N LYS A 113 14.74 -0.67 -21.53
CA LYS A 113 15.56 0.04 -22.51
C LYS A 113 16.95 -0.56 -22.54
N THR A 114 17.13 -1.36 -23.59
CA THR A 114 18.35 -1.76 -24.31
C THR A 114 19.42 -2.50 -23.52
#